data_AF-A0A820VE53-F1
#
_entry.id   AF-A0A820VE53-F1
#
_cell.length_a   1.000
_cell.length_b   1.000
_cell.length_c   1.000
_cell.angle_alpha   90.00
_cell.angle_beta   90.00
_cell.angle_gamma   90.00
#
_symmetry.space_group_name_H-M   'P 1'
#
loop_
_entity.id
_entity.type
_entity.pdbx_description
1 polymer ?
#
loop_
_entity_poly.entity_id
_entity_poly.type
_entity_poly.pdbx_seq_one_letter_code
_entity_poly.pdbx_strand_id
1 'polypeptide(L)'
;IFGITLIPFRCCHRQCKIRPLAYYFYQDLVPTKRKDIGLPDRLFEDVQEPIDDQLSEMQEEELLAKLTHKQEVSQVYEWIYAHCSSFRYSCYIITSIWSIGLLLEFLARLFLILIHLSVDKIFIYGHVILSLMTSLLILLTIICITRERKYTLKSIEKWKKEYFNLQQQSELVSSPLINNFNSNIVI
;
A
#
# COMPACT_ATOMS: atom_id res chain seq x y z
N ILE A 1 7.13 -16.17 16.96
CA ILE A 1 6.28 -15.19 17.69
C ILE A 1 6.34 -13.82 17.02
N PHE A 2 7.50 -13.14 16.96
CA PHE A 2 7.64 -11.79 16.38
C PHE A 2 7.16 -11.62 14.92
N GLY A 3 7.45 -12.56 14.02
CA GLY A 3 6.94 -12.49 12.64
C GLY A 3 5.44 -12.79 12.52
N ILE A 4 4.89 -13.59 13.44
CA ILE A 4 3.47 -13.96 13.49
C ILE A 4 2.64 -12.80 14.06
N THR A 5 3.19 -12.01 14.98
CA THR A 5 2.53 -10.81 15.52
C THR A 5 2.52 -9.63 14.54
N LEU A 6 3.45 -9.59 13.58
CA LEU A 6 3.51 -8.53 12.55
C LEU A 6 2.64 -8.82 11.31
N ILE A 7 2.05 -10.00 11.25
CA ILE A 7 1.12 -10.37 10.20
C ILE A 7 -0.24 -10.54 10.89
N PRO A 8 -1.13 -9.53 10.85
CA PRO A 8 -2.43 -9.65 11.49
C PRO A 8 -3.24 -10.77 10.82
N PHE A 9 -3.27 -11.94 11.45
CA PHE A 9 -4.12 -13.06 11.06
C PHE A 9 -5.55 -12.75 11.48
N ARG A 10 -6.32 -12.10 10.59
CA ARG A 10 -7.78 -12.09 10.71
C ARG A 10 -8.33 -13.42 10.20
N CYS A 11 -8.30 -14.44 11.05
CA CYS A 11 -8.97 -15.71 10.80
C CYS A 11 -10.47 -15.58 11.12
N CYS A 12 -11.26 -15.06 10.17
CA CYS A 12 -12.70 -15.28 10.13
C CYS A 12 -13.13 -15.61 8.69
N HIS A 13 -13.75 -16.79 8.56
CA HIS A 13 -14.51 -17.37 7.45
C HIS A 13 -14.26 -16.91 5.99
N ARG A 14 -13.67 -17.85 5.22
CA ARG A 14 -13.69 -18.05 3.74
C ARG A 14 -12.72 -17.30 2.82
N GLN A 15 -12.09 -16.20 3.20
CA GLN A 15 -10.92 -15.67 2.46
C GLN A 15 -9.93 -14.97 3.40
N CYS A 16 -8.92 -15.71 3.89
CA CYS A 16 -7.82 -15.14 4.66
C CYS A 16 -6.97 -14.20 3.78
N LYS A 17 -7.37 -12.93 3.68
CA LYS A 17 -6.55 -11.87 3.07
C LYS A 17 -5.46 -11.47 4.06
N ILE A 18 -4.37 -12.23 4.08
CA ILE A 18 -3.20 -11.93 4.91
C ILE A 18 -2.50 -10.69 4.32
N ARG A 19 -2.68 -9.53 4.97
CA ARG A 19 -1.98 -8.29 4.59
C ARG A 19 -0.85 -8.01 5.58
N PRO A 20 0.39 -7.82 5.10
CA PRO A 20 1.52 -7.47 5.97
C PRO A 20 1.29 -6.10 6.64
N LEU A 21 1.78 -5.91 7.88
CA LEU A 21 1.57 -4.65 8.63
C LEU A 21 2.06 -3.41 7.86
N ALA A 22 3.14 -3.55 7.10
CA ALA A 22 3.66 -2.49 6.25
C ALA A 22 2.59 -1.90 5.30
N TYR A 23 1.63 -2.71 4.84
CA TYR A 23 0.52 -2.24 3.99
C TYR A 23 -0.27 -1.10 4.66
N TYR A 24 -0.59 -1.23 5.95
CA TYR A 24 -1.34 -0.22 6.69
C TYR A 24 -0.48 1.02 6.95
N PHE A 25 0.80 0.83 7.28
CA PHE A 25 1.72 1.96 7.42
C PHE A 25 1.87 2.77 6.14
N TYR A 26 1.86 2.14 4.96
CA TYR A 26 1.91 2.88 3.70
C TYR A 26 0.69 3.79 3.50
N GLN A 27 -0.52 3.33 3.88
CA GLN A 27 -1.73 4.13 3.78
C GLN A 27 -1.65 5.40 4.64
N ASP A 28 -1.06 5.30 5.83
CA ASP A 28 -0.95 6.42 6.77
C ASP A 28 0.22 7.35 6.45
N LEU A 29 1.36 6.81 5.96
CA LEU A 29 2.59 7.58 5.73
C LEU A 29 2.60 8.33 4.39
N VAL A 30 1.96 7.80 3.36
CA VAL A 30 1.96 8.40 2.02
C VAL A 30 0.53 8.37 1.47
N PRO A 31 -0.37 9.26 1.95
CA PRO A 31 -1.72 9.34 1.40
C PRO A 31 -1.62 9.74 -0.07
N THR A 32 -1.76 8.75 -0.95
CA THR A 32 -1.64 8.94 -2.38
C THR A 32 -3.05 9.13 -2.93
N LYS A 33 -3.34 10.30 -3.49
CA LYS A 33 -4.68 10.59 -4.02
C LYS A 33 -4.82 9.97 -5.41
N ARG A 34 -6.06 9.68 -5.82
CA ARG A 34 -6.34 9.14 -7.16
C ARG A 34 -5.71 9.97 -8.29
N LYS A 35 -5.77 11.31 -8.14
CA LYS A 35 -5.24 12.29 -9.10
C LYS A 35 -3.72 12.17 -9.31
N ASP A 36 -2.98 11.75 -8.29
CA ASP A 36 -1.51 11.65 -8.34
C ASP A 36 -1.04 10.44 -9.14
N ILE A 37 -1.91 9.43 -9.29
CA ILE A 37 -1.61 8.17 -9.97
C ILE A 37 -2.22 8.13 -11.38
N GLY A 38 -3.21 9.01 -11.66
CA GLY A 38 -3.85 9.12 -12.97
C GLY A 38 -4.76 7.94 -13.30
N LEU A 39 -5.38 7.32 -12.29
CA LEU A 39 -6.38 6.27 -12.53
C LEU A 39 -7.70 6.88 -13.06
N PRO A 40 -8.37 6.26 -14.04
CA PRO A 40 -9.67 6.71 -14.52
C PRO A 40 -10.74 6.56 -13.45
N ASP A 41 -11.63 7.56 -13.35
CA ASP A 41 -12.61 7.67 -12.26
C ASP A 41 -13.64 6.53 -12.20
N ARG A 42 -13.89 5.89 -13.35
CA ARG A 42 -14.86 4.80 -13.53
C ARG A 42 -14.48 3.48 -12.85
N LEU A 43 -13.25 3.32 -12.36
CA LEU A 43 -12.79 2.06 -11.75
C LEU A 43 -13.40 1.78 -10.36
N PHE A 44 -14.02 2.78 -9.72
CA PHE A 44 -14.44 2.72 -8.32
C PHE A 44 -15.87 3.22 -8.06
N GLU A 45 -16.64 3.53 -9.11
CA GLU A 45 -18.03 4.03 -8.99
C GLU A 45 -19.00 2.97 -8.40
N ASP A 46 -18.66 1.68 -8.48
CA ASP A 46 -19.53 0.57 -8.02
C ASP A 46 -19.52 0.31 -6.49
N VAL A 47 -18.69 1.00 -5.69
CA VAL A 47 -18.49 0.69 -4.25
C VAL A 47 -18.94 1.83 -3.32
N GLN A 48 -19.87 2.66 -3.77
CA GLN A 48 -20.53 3.65 -2.91
C GLN A 48 -21.78 3.00 -2.30
N GLU A 49 -21.64 2.30 -1.17
CA GLU A 49 -22.81 1.89 -0.38
C GLU A 49 -23.45 3.14 0.28
N PRO A 50 -24.78 3.26 0.29
CA PRO A 50 -25.47 4.36 0.95
C PRO A 50 -25.33 4.21 2.47
N ILE A 51 -24.67 5.17 3.11
CA ILE A 51 -24.56 5.25 4.57
C ILE A 51 -25.79 6.01 5.06
N ASP A 52 -26.63 5.33 5.85
CA ASP A 52 -27.86 5.85 6.46
C ASP A 52 -27.60 7.11 7.29
N ASP A 53 -28.42 8.13 7.03
CA ASP A 53 -28.45 9.42 7.70
C ASP A 53 -28.97 9.31 9.13
N GLN A 54 -28.21 9.87 10.08
CA GLN A 54 -28.63 10.67 11.24
C GLN A 54 -27.59 10.52 12.37
N LEU A 55 -26.68 11.50 12.59
CA LEU A 55 -26.50 12.22 13.88
C LEU A 55 -25.36 13.29 13.91
N SER A 56 -25.76 14.58 13.96
CA SER A 56 -25.00 15.79 14.42
C SER A 56 -24.17 16.60 13.39
N GLU A 57 -24.82 17.61 12.81
CA GLU A 57 -24.50 18.36 11.58
C GLU A 57 -23.19 19.18 11.49
N MET A 58 -22.36 19.35 12.53
CA MET A 58 -21.20 20.26 12.43
C MET A 58 -19.83 19.61 12.68
N GLN A 59 -19.79 18.50 13.42
CA GLN A 59 -18.59 17.68 13.59
C GLN A 59 -18.60 16.48 12.64
N GLU A 60 -19.80 16.07 12.21
CA GLU A 60 -20.01 14.95 11.30
C GLU A 60 -19.57 15.29 9.87
N GLU A 61 -19.74 16.52 9.37
CA GLU A 61 -19.33 16.86 8.00
C GLU A 61 -17.79 16.80 7.82
N GLU A 62 -17.01 17.27 8.80
CA GLU A 62 -15.55 17.13 8.80
C GLU A 62 -15.13 15.65 8.96
N LEU A 63 -15.82 14.91 9.82
CA LEU A 63 -15.54 13.50 10.06
C LEU A 63 -15.90 12.63 8.86
N LEU A 64 -16.99 12.95 8.16
CA LEU A 64 -17.49 12.29 6.97
C LEU A 64 -16.63 12.61 5.75
N ALA A 65 -16.15 13.86 5.62
CA ALA A 65 -15.12 14.22 4.65
C ALA A 65 -13.80 13.45 4.91
N LYS A 66 -13.40 13.29 6.18
CA LYS A 66 -12.20 12.56 6.57
C LYS A 66 -12.34 11.05 6.36
N LEU A 67 -13.52 10.48 6.61
CA LEU A 67 -13.85 9.08 6.32
C LEU A 67 -13.84 8.81 4.81
N THR A 68 -14.47 9.69 4.03
CA THR A 68 -14.49 9.59 2.56
C THR A 68 -13.08 9.65 1.99
N HIS A 69 -12.25 10.58 2.47
CA HIS A 69 -10.84 10.68 2.06
C HIS A 69 -10.04 9.41 2.43
N LYS A 70 -10.25 8.86 3.64
CA LYS A 70 -9.57 7.63 4.06
C LYS A 70 -10.01 6.41 3.23
N GLN A 71 -11.29 6.36 2.86
CA GLN A 71 -11.84 5.32 2.00
C GLN A 71 -11.26 5.39 0.58
N GLU A 72 -11.13 6.58 0.00
CA GLU A 72 -10.50 6.78 -1.31
C GLU A 72 -9.05 6.26 -1.31
N VAL A 73 -8.25 6.67 -0.32
CA VAL A 73 -6.86 6.20 -0.18
C VAL A 73 -6.81 4.68 -0.03
N SER A 74 -7.70 4.09 0.78
CA SER A 74 -7.77 2.64 0.97
C SER A 74 -8.06 1.90 -0.34
N GLN A 75 -9.02 2.37 -1.13
CA GLN A 75 -9.38 1.78 -2.43
C GLN A 75 -8.21 1.85 -3.43
N VAL A 76 -7.52 3.00 -3.49
CA VAL A 76 -6.33 3.16 -4.34
C VAL A 76 -5.24 2.17 -3.94
N TYR A 77 -4.95 2.04 -2.65
CA TYR A 77 -3.97 1.07 -2.15
C TYR A 77 -4.42 -0.38 -2.35
N GLU A 78 -5.70 -0.69 -2.27
CA GLU A 78 -6.23 -2.01 -2.59
C GLU A 78 -6.05 -2.35 -4.06
N TRP A 79 -6.32 -1.40 -4.96
CA TRP A 79 -6.07 -1.57 -6.39
C TRP A 79 -4.59 -1.77 -6.69
N ILE A 80 -3.70 -0.94 -6.11
CA ILE A 80 -2.24 -1.08 -6.23
C ILE A 80 -1.81 -2.44 -5.71
N TYR A 81 -2.34 -2.88 -4.57
CA TYR A 81 -2.00 -4.18 -4.01
C TYR A 81 -2.46 -5.34 -4.90
N ALA A 82 -3.64 -5.25 -5.52
CA ALA A 82 -4.17 -6.25 -6.43
C ALA A 82 -3.36 -6.32 -7.75
N HIS A 83 -3.06 -5.18 -8.35
CA HIS A 83 -2.47 -5.10 -9.70
C HIS A 83 -0.94 -5.02 -9.71
N CYS A 84 -0.30 -4.53 -8.64
CA CYS A 84 1.15 -4.41 -8.56
C CYS A 84 1.75 -5.50 -7.64
N SER A 85 2.27 -6.57 -8.24
CA SER A 85 2.99 -7.62 -7.51
C SER A 85 4.26 -7.12 -6.81
N SER A 86 4.96 -6.13 -7.41
CA SER A 86 6.14 -5.50 -6.80
C SER A 86 5.80 -4.90 -5.43
N PHE A 87 4.72 -4.13 -5.35
CA PHE A 87 4.28 -3.49 -4.11
C PHE A 87 4.01 -4.51 -2.99
N ARG A 88 3.37 -5.64 -3.33
CA ARG A 88 3.15 -6.74 -2.38
C ARG A 88 4.46 -7.27 -1.83
N TYR A 89 5.42 -7.55 -2.72
CA TYR A 89 6.74 -8.04 -2.34
C TYR A 89 7.45 -7.04 -1.41
N SER A 90 7.38 -5.75 -1.70
CA SER A 90 7.96 -4.70 -0.86
C SER A 90 7.37 -4.67 0.54
N CYS A 91 6.04 -4.78 0.66
CA CYS A 91 5.40 -4.82 1.97
C CYS A 91 5.84 -6.05 2.78
N TYR A 92 6.02 -7.20 2.14
CA TYR A 92 6.58 -8.39 2.80
C TYR A 92 8.04 -8.19 3.20
N ILE A 93 8.88 -7.61 2.34
CA ILE A 93 10.29 -7.33 2.65
C ILE A 93 10.42 -6.38 3.83
N ILE A 94 9.67 -5.27 3.85
CA ILE A 94 9.71 -4.32 4.98
C ILE A 94 9.28 -5.02 6.26
N THR A 95 8.19 -5.79 6.23
CA THR A 95 7.70 -6.52 7.41
C THR A 95 8.72 -7.54 7.89
N SER A 96 9.39 -8.25 6.98
CA SER A 96 10.46 -9.20 7.30
C SER A 96 11.68 -8.52 7.89
N ILE A 97 12.11 -7.37 7.34
CA ILE A 97 13.23 -6.57 7.87
C ILE A 97 12.94 -6.14 9.30
N TRP A 98 11.75 -5.61 9.57
CA TRP A 98 11.32 -5.24 10.91
C TRP A 98 11.27 -6.44 11.86
N SER A 99 10.72 -7.57 11.40
CA SER A 99 10.68 -8.79 12.21
C SER A 99 12.08 -9.30 12.57
N ILE A 100 13.02 -9.28 11.63
CA ILE A 100 14.41 -9.71 11.85
C ILE A 100 15.12 -8.72 12.77
N GLY A 101 14.94 -7.42 12.55
CA GLY A 101 15.55 -6.37 13.37
C GLY A 101 15.12 -6.44 14.83
N LEU A 102 13.81 -6.60 15.09
CA LEU A 102 13.28 -6.78 16.45
C LEU A 102 13.76 -8.10 17.09
N LEU A 103 13.91 -9.17 16.31
CA LEU A 103 14.45 -10.42 16.81
C LEU A 103 15.92 -10.28 17.22
N LEU A 104 16.75 -9.63 16.40
CA LEU A 104 18.16 -9.38 16.70
C LEU A 104 18.32 -8.48 17.93
N GLU A 105 17.45 -7.48 18.08
CA GLU A 105 17.40 -6.61 19.25
C GLU A 105 17.09 -7.40 20.53
N PHE A 106 16.09 -8.28 20.48
CA PHE A 106 15.76 -9.19 21.58
C PHE A 106 16.95 -10.11 21.93
N LEU A 107 17.59 -10.71 20.92
CA LEU A 107 18.75 -11.57 21.12
C LEU A 107 19.95 -10.81 21.73
N ALA A 108 20.18 -9.56 21.31
CA ALA A 108 21.23 -8.73 21.88
C ALA A 108 20.99 -8.44 23.37
N ARG A 109 19.73 -8.14 23.77
CA ARG A 109 19.38 -7.99 25.19
C ARG A 109 19.55 -9.28 25.97
N LEU A 110 19.12 -10.41 25.41
CA LEU A 110 19.27 -11.71 26.05
C LEU A 110 20.76 -12.03 26.28
N PHE A 111 21.61 -11.73 25.30
CA PHE A 111 23.05 -11.92 25.40
C PHE A 111 23.70 -11.04 26.47
N LEU A 112 23.28 -9.77 26.59
CA LEU A 112 23.74 -8.88 27.67
C LEU A 112 23.40 -9.42 29.06
N ILE A 113 22.22 -10.03 29.22
CA ILE A 113 21.80 -10.67 30.47
C ILE A 113 22.65 -11.91 30.74
N LEU A 114 22.93 -12.73 29.72
CA LEU A 114 23.73 -13.96 29.85
C LEU A 114 25.19 -13.70 30.25
N ILE A 115 25.78 -12.57 29.83
CA ILE A 115 27.14 -12.16 30.25
C ILE A 115 27.20 -11.69 31.71
N HIS A 116 26.06 -11.64 32.41
CA HIS A 116 25.99 -11.27 33.82
C HIS A 116 26.53 -9.85 34.09
N LEU A 117 26.36 -8.95 33.12
CA LEU A 117 26.74 -7.55 33.24
C LEU A 117 25.95 -6.90 34.41
N SER A 118 26.52 -5.89 35.06
CA SER A 118 25.81 -5.16 36.11
C SER A 118 24.51 -4.54 35.57
N VAL A 119 23.44 -4.60 36.35
CA VAL A 119 22.08 -4.21 35.93
C VAL A 119 22.04 -2.80 35.31
N ASP A 120 22.76 -1.84 35.91
CA ASP A 120 22.82 -0.47 35.40
C ASP A 120 23.44 -0.37 34.00
N LYS A 121 24.44 -1.21 33.71
CA LYS A 121 25.08 -1.25 32.40
C LYS A 121 24.16 -1.90 31.37
N ILE A 122 23.43 -2.96 31.76
CA ILE A 122 22.46 -3.62 30.87
C ILE A 122 21.41 -2.60 30.41
N PHE A 123 20.90 -1.77 31.33
CA PHE A 123 19.93 -0.74 31.00
C PHE A 123 20.47 0.26 29.96
N ILE A 124 21.66 0.82 30.22
CA ILE A 124 22.28 1.80 29.32
C ILE A 124 22.58 1.19 27.94
N TYR A 125 23.24 0.02 27.89
CA TYR A 125 23.56 -0.64 26.62
C TYR A 125 22.31 -1.08 25.87
N GLY A 126 21.29 -1.57 26.58
CA GLY A 126 20.01 -1.94 25.98
C GLY A 126 19.34 -0.77 25.27
N HIS A 127 19.30 0.41 25.90
CA HIS A 127 18.76 1.61 25.28
C HIS A 127 19.58 2.08 24.07
N VAL A 128 20.92 2.03 24.16
CA VAL A 128 21.80 2.40 23.05
C VAL A 128 21.61 1.46 21.86
N ILE A 129 21.58 0.15 22.09
CA ILE A 129 21.37 -0.85 21.03
C ILE A 129 19.98 -0.71 20.40
N LEU A 130 18.93 -0.55 21.22
CA LEU A 130 17.57 -0.34 20.71
C LEU A 130 17.51 0.91 19.82
N SER A 131 18.05 2.04 20.28
CA SER A 131 18.03 3.30 19.53
C SER A 131 18.80 3.19 18.20
N LEU A 132 19.97 2.56 18.23
CA LEU A 132 20.79 2.33 17.04
C LEU A 132 20.07 1.43 16.02
N MET A 133 19.55 0.28 16.47
CA MET A 133 18.83 -0.66 15.61
C MET A 133 17.57 -0.04 15.03
N THR A 134 16.79 0.68 15.84
CA THR A 134 15.57 1.37 15.38
C THR A 134 15.91 2.41 14.31
N SER A 135 16.96 3.21 14.54
CA SER A 135 17.42 4.20 13.57
C SER A 135 17.82 3.56 12.24
N LEU A 136 18.56 2.44 12.28
CA LEU A 136 18.94 1.69 11.07
C LEU A 136 17.72 1.11 10.34
N LEU A 137 16.74 0.55 11.06
CA LEU A 137 15.51 0.02 10.47
C LEU A 137 14.68 1.10 9.81
N ILE A 138 14.58 2.29 10.41
CA ILE A 138 13.89 3.44 9.81
C ILE A 138 14.58 3.86 8.52
N LEU A 139 15.92 4.01 8.53
CA LEU A 139 16.68 4.38 7.32
C LEU A 139 16.50 3.35 6.20
N LEU A 140 16.60 2.06 6.51
CA LEU A 140 16.36 0.98 5.54
C LEU A 140 14.93 1.04 5.00
N THR A 141 13.94 1.31 5.85
CA THR A 141 12.54 1.44 5.43
C THR A 141 12.36 2.61 4.46
N ILE A 142 12.95 3.78 4.73
CA ILE A 142 12.91 4.96 3.85
C ILE A 142 13.53 4.64 2.49
N ILE A 143 14.69 3.95 2.48
CA ILE A 143 15.38 3.55 1.24
C ILE A 143 14.50 2.58 0.44
N CYS A 144 13.92 1.57 1.09
CA CYS A 144 13.00 0.63 0.46
C CYS A 144 11.79 1.35 -0.16
N ILE A 145 11.12 2.22 0.61
CA ILE A 145 9.97 3.02 0.13
C ILE A 145 10.38 3.86 -1.10
N THR A 146 11.51 4.57 -1.02
CA THR A 146 11.97 5.46 -2.08
C THR A 146 12.28 4.69 -3.37
N ARG A 147 12.92 3.52 -3.23
CA ARG A 147 13.23 2.64 -4.36
C ARG A 147 11.95 2.13 -5.01
N GLU A 148 11.02 1.63 -4.21
CA GLU A 148 9.77 1.06 -4.70
C GLU A 148 8.85 2.08 -5.34
N ARG A 149 8.81 3.31 -4.80
CA ARG A 149 8.09 4.42 -5.44
C ARG A 149 8.63 4.68 -6.85
N LYS A 150 9.95 4.65 -7.04
CA LYS A 150 10.56 4.80 -8.38
C LYS A 150 10.18 3.65 -9.33
N TYR A 151 10.14 2.41 -8.84
CA TYR A 151 9.72 1.27 -9.66
C TYR A 151 8.23 1.33 -10.01
N THR A 152 7.39 1.68 -9.05
CA THR A 152 5.94 1.80 -9.23
C THR A 152 5.61 2.87 -10.26
N LEU A 153 6.23 4.05 -10.18
CA LEU A 153 6.05 5.12 -11.17
C LEU A 153 6.44 4.68 -12.59
N LYS A 154 7.57 3.98 -12.76
CA LYS A 154 7.97 3.44 -14.06
C LYS A 154 6.98 2.40 -14.59
N SER A 155 6.43 1.57 -13.70
CA SER A 155 5.43 0.56 -14.08
C SER A 155 4.12 1.21 -14.53
N ILE A 156 3.68 2.27 -13.83
CA ILE A 156 2.49 3.05 -14.18
C ILE A 156 2.70 3.74 -15.53
N GLU A 157 3.86 4.35 -15.75
CA GLU A 157 4.18 5.03 -17.01
C GLU A 157 4.16 4.06 -18.20
N LYS A 158 4.71 2.85 -18.01
CA LYS A 158 4.67 1.79 -19.02
C LYS A 158 3.23 1.35 -19.33
N TRP A 159 2.43 1.10 -18.29
CA TRP A 159 1.02 0.73 -18.45
C TRP A 159 0.22 1.82 -19.16
N LYS A 160 0.44 3.08 -18.81
CA LYS A 160 -0.20 4.24 -19.44
C LYS A 160 0.11 4.29 -20.94
N LYS A 161 1.36 4.03 -21.34
CA LYS A 161 1.77 3.98 -22.75
C LYS A 161 1.08 2.83 -23.51
N GLU A 162 0.98 1.65 -22.90
CA GLU A 162 0.28 0.51 -23.48
C GLU A 162 -1.23 0.78 -23.65
N TYR A 163 -1.86 1.40 -22.65
CA TYR A 163 -3.28 1.75 -22.69
C TYR A 163 -3.61 2.76 -23.79
N PHE A 164 -2.82 3.84 -23.94
CA PHE A 164 -3.02 4.80 -25.03
C PHE A 164 -2.90 4.18 -26.43
N ASN A 165 -1.93 3.26 -26.61
CA ASN A 165 -1.76 2.57 -27.89
C ASN A 165 -2.98 1.68 -28.21
N LEU A 166 -3.54 0.98 -27.21
CA LEU A 166 -4.73 0.15 -27.39
C LEU A 166 -5.95 1.00 -27.74
N GLN A 167 -6.14 2.15 -27.10
CA GLN A 167 -7.24 3.06 -27.39
C GLN A 167 -7.14 3.59 -28.83
N GLN A 168 -5.95 4.04 -29.26
CA GLN A 168 -5.72 4.52 -30.61
C GLN A 168 -5.95 3.42 -31.66
N GLN A 169 -5.57 2.17 -31.36
CA GLN A 169 -5.83 1.03 -32.22
C GLN A 169 -7.33 0.68 -32.30
N SER A 170 -8.08 0.82 -31.20
CA SER A 170 -9.53 0.61 -31.21
C SER A 170 -10.27 1.64 -32.07
N GLU A 171 -9.88 2.92 -31.99
CA GLU A 171 -10.47 4.00 -32.80
C GLU A 171 -10.18 3.81 -34.30
N LEU A 172 -8.97 3.34 -34.64
CA LEU A 172 -8.57 3.00 -36.01
C LEU A 172 -9.34 1.81 -36.57
N VAL A 173 -9.73 0.83 -35.76
CA VAL A 173 -10.50 -0.36 -36.19
C VAL A 173 -12.00 -0.07 -36.31
N SER A 174 -12.56 0.84 -35.50
CA SER A 174 -13.97 1.27 -35.61
C SER A 174 -14.26 2.23 -36.78
N SER A 175 -13.24 2.94 -37.29
CA SER A 175 -13.37 3.88 -38.42
C SER A 175 -13.66 3.23 -39.80
N PRO A 176 -13.04 2.11 -40.22
CA PRO A 176 -13.30 1.52 -41.53
C PRO A 176 -14.67 0.83 -41.66
N LEU A 177 -15.33 0.46 -40.56
CA LEU A 177 -16.67 -0.16 -40.63
C LEU A 177 -17.78 0.85 -40.93
N ILE A 178 -17.63 2.12 -40.52
CA ILE A 178 -18.61 3.17 -40.80
C ILE A 178 -18.60 3.56 -42.29
N ASN A 179 -17.41 3.59 -42.92
CA ASN A 179 -17.30 3.89 -44.34
C ASN A 179 -17.83 2.77 -45.26
N ASN A 180 -17.81 1.51 -44.80
CA ASN A 180 -18.33 0.38 -45.58
C ASN A 180 -19.85 0.16 -45.42
N PHE A 181 -20.45 0.62 -44.31
CA PHE A 181 -21.91 0.56 -44.15
C PHE A 181 -22.63 1.67 -44.93
N ASN A 182 -22.05 2.88 -45.04
CA ASN A 182 -22.65 3.97 -45.81
C ASN A 182 -22.57 3.78 -47.33
N SER A 183 -21.63 2.99 -47.85
CA SER A 183 -21.56 2.66 -49.29
C SER A 183 -22.58 1.61 -49.75
N ASN A 184 -23.24 0.88 -48.83
CA ASN A 184 -24.18 -0.19 -49.18
C ASN A 184 -25.67 0.19 -48.96
N ILE A 185 -25.97 1.43 -48.55
CA ILE A 185 -27.35 1.95 -48.35
C ILE A 185 -27.70 2.98 -49.46
N VAL A 186 -27.10 2.84 -50.64
CA VAL A 186 -27.46 3.63 -51.83
C VAL A 186 -27.74 2.67 -52.99
N ILE A 187 -28.84 1.94 -52.92
CA ILE A 187 -29.52 1.32 -54.07
C ILE A 187 -31.03 1.44 -53.85
#